data_AF-A0A353GG29-F1
#
_entry.id   AF-A0A353GG29-F1
#
_cell.length_a   1.000
_cell.length_b   1.000
_cell.length_c   1.000
_cell.angle_alpha   90.00
_cell.angle_beta   90.00
_cell.angle_gamma   90.00
#
_symmetry.space_group_name_H-M   'P 1'
#
loop_
_entity.id
_entity.type
_entity.pdbx_description
1 polymer ?
#
loop_
_entity_poly.entity_id
_entity_poly.type
_entity_poly.pdbx_seq_one_letter_code
_entity_poly.pdbx_strand_id
1 'polypeptide(L)'
;MSEQTTFPDLQNWEDSSQKIADATRAVTELKAFLKVQDQEIHSEREREETKKKAREERQKSQRNLTDKSKLQQRLDALYSSVGTQQGGYDFQNWFYDLLDFCEMQNRRPYVSAGRQIDGAITFDGTTYLVELKFTASQSGATDIDSLRSKVDDKADNTMGIMVSISGYSSVAISQASGRKTTILLFDFSHLYLFLSGALSLGDMISRVRRHASQTGEAFLPAGQFGG
;
A
#
# COMPACT_ATOMS: atom_id res chain seq x y z
N MET A 1 -25.02 -38.45 -7.68
CA MET A 1 -25.22 -39.63 -8.55
C MET A 1 -25.66 -40.77 -7.66
N SER A 2 -26.84 -41.35 -7.90
CA SER A 2 -27.36 -42.51 -7.16
C SER A 2 -26.46 -43.72 -7.38
N GLU A 3 -25.90 -44.29 -6.30
CA GLU A 3 -25.09 -45.50 -6.40
C GLU A 3 -25.98 -46.72 -6.69
N GLN A 4 -25.94 -47.22 -7.92
CA GLN A 4 -26.51 -48.52 -8.26
C GLN A 4 -25.54 -49.60 -7.76
N THR A 5 -25.84 -50.17 -6.60
CA THR A 5 -25.06 -51.25 -5.95
C THR A 5 -25.62 -52.64 -6.24
N THR A 6 -26.77 -52.72 -6.89
CA THR A 6 -27.45 -53.97 -7.26
C THR A 6 -28.04 -53.85 -8.67
N PHE A 7 -28.22 -54.99 -9.34
CA PHE A 7 -28.82 -55.09 -10.67
C PHE A 7 -30.09 -55.97 -10.64
N PRO A 8 -31.20 -55.50 -10.04
CA PRO A 8 -32.42 -56.29 -9.87
C PRO A 8 -33.00 -56.77 -11.21
N ASP A 9 -32.89 -55.94 -12.25
CA ASP A 9 -33.42 -56.21 -13.59
C ASP A 9 -32.72 -57.38 -14.32
N LEU A 10 -31.56 -57.82 -13.82
CA LEU A 10 -30.78 -58.93 -14.36
C LEU A 10 -31.06 -60.27 -13.66
N GLN A 11 -31.86 -60.31 -12.59
CA GLN A 11 -32.08 -61.52 -11.77
C GLN A 11 -32.98 -62.60 -12.41
N ASN A 12 -33.73 -62.25 -13.46
CA ASN A 12 -34.73 -63.13 -14.08
C ASN A 12 -34.31 -63.65 -15.48
N TRP A 13 -33.03 -63.55 -15.83
CA TRP A 13 -32.50 -64.01 -17.13
C TRP A 13 -31.89 -65.42 -17.00
N GLU A 14 -31.86 -66.21 -18.08
CA GLU A 14 -31.24 -67.56 -18.06
C GLU A 14 -29.77 -67.53 -17.60
N ASP A 15 -29.03 -66.45 -17.92
CA ASP A 15 -27.62 -66.26 -17.54
C ASP A 15 -27.42 -65.20 -16.43
N SER A 16 -28.40 -65.05 -15.53
CA SER A 16 -28.44 -63.98 -14.51
C SER A 16 -27.13 -63.81 -13.72
N SER A 17 -26.53 -64.90 -13.25
CA SER A 17 -25.29 -64.88 -12.46
C SER A 17 -24.11 -64.29 -13.24
N GLN A 18 -23.98 -64.65 -14.52
CA GLN A 18 -22.92 -64.15 -15.41
C GLN A 18 -23.12 -62.66 -15.69
N LYS A 19 -24.36 -62.26 -16.01
CA LYS A 19 -24.71 -60.86 -16.32
C LYS A 19 -24.54 -59.92 -15.14
N ILE A 20 -24.90 -60.36 -13.93
CA ILE A 20 -24.71 -59.56 -12.70
C ILE A 20 -23.21 -59.40 -12.40
N ALA A 21 -22.41 -60.45 -12.59
CA ALA A 21 -20.95 -60.38 -12.42
C ALA A 21 -20.31 -59.42 -13.43
N ASP A 22 -20.72 -59.50 -14.70
CA ASP A 22 -20.25 -58.61 -15.77
C ASP A 22 -20.64 -57.15 -15.52
N ALA A 23 -21.88 -56.90 -15.12
CA ALA A 23 -22.36 -55.55 -14.79
C ALA A 23 -21.64 -54.95 -13.58
N THR A 24 -21.40 -55.76 -12.53
CA THR A 24 -20.65 -55.33 -11.34
C THR A 24 -19.21 -55.00 -11.69
N ARG A 25 -18.56 -55.80 -12.54
CA ARG A 25 -17.21 -55.54 -13.05
C ARG A 25 -17.16 -54.25 -13.87
N ALA A 26 -18.09 -54.07 -14.81
CA ALA A 26 -18.16 -52.88 -15.65
C ALA A 26 -18.37 -51.59 -14.83
N VAL A 27 -19.24 -51.61 -13.82
CA VAL A 27 -19.44 -50.45 -12.92
C VAL A 27 -18.19 -50.18 -12.07
N THR A 28 -17.50 -51.24 -11.62
CA THR A 28 -16.26 -51.09 -10.84
C THR A 28 -15.15 -50.45 -11.68
N GLU A 29 -14.97 -50.92 -12.92
CA GLU A 29 -14.01 -50.36 -13.87
C GLU A 29 -14.34 -48.90 -14.22
N LEU A 30 -15.62 -48.59 -14.46
CA LEU A 30 -16.07 -47.23 -14.73
C LEU A 30 -15.81 -46.30 -13.53
N LYS A 31 -16.10 -46.75 -12.30
CA LYS A 31 -15.82 -45.97 -11.08
C LYS A 31 -14.31 -45.70 -10.93
N ALA A 32 -13.47 -46.69 -11.20
CA ALA A 32 -12.01 -46.52 -11.16
C ALA A 32 -11.53 -45.51 -12.20
N PHE A 33 -12.04 -45.58 -13.43
CA PHE A 33 -11.72 -44.64 -14.50
C PHE A 33 -12.15 -43.21 -14.17
N LEU A 34 -13.40 -43.02 -13.72
CA LEU A 34 -13.93 -41.70 -13.34
C LEU A 34 -13.11 -41.07 -12.21
N LYS A 35 -12.68 -41.86 -11.22
CA LYS A 35 -11.84 -41.36 -10.13
C LYS A 35 -10.49 -40.82 -10.62
N VAL A 36 -9.85 -41.51 -11.57
CA VAL A 36 -8.59 -41.04 -12.18
C VAL A 36 -8.83 -39.76 -12.97
N GLN A 37 -9.90 -39.72 -13.77
CA GLN A 37 -10.25 -38.54 -14.57
C GLN A 37 -10.57 -37.32 -13.69
N ASP A 38 -11.32 -37.50 -12.59
CA ASP A 38 -11.63 -36.43 -11.64
C ASP A 38 -10.35 -35.90 -10.96
N GLN A 39 -9.40 -36.78 -10.62
CA GLN A 39 -8.11 -36.39 -10.07
C GLN A 39 -7.26 -35.59 -11.07
N GLU A 40 -7.23 -36.01 -12.33
CA GLU A 40 -6.53 -35.28 -13.40
C GLU A 40 -7.12 -33.89 -13.59
N ILE A 41 -8.45 -33.78 -13.75
CA ILE A 41 -9.18 -32.51 -13.89
C ILE A 41 -8.91 -31.59 -12.69
N HIS A 42 -8.95 -32.11 -11.46
CA HIS A 42 -8.66 -31.32 -10.27
C HIS A 42 -7.22 -30.79 -10.27
N SER A 43 -6.25 -31.64 -10.64
CA SER A 43 -4.83 -31.25 -10.71
C SER A 43 -4.58 -30.18 -11.79
N GLU A 44 -5.27 -30.28 -12.93
CA GLU A 44 -5.18 -29.29 -14.01
C GLU A 44 -5.75 -27.95 -13.58
N ARG A 45 -6.93 -27.95 -12.93
CA ARG A 45 -7.54 -26.72 -12.39
C ARG A 45 -6.65 -26.04 -11.36
N GLU A 46 -6.08 -26.78 -10.40
CA GLU A 46 -5.14 -26.21 -9.42
C GLU A 46 -3.91 -25.59 -10.09
N ARG A 47 -3.36 -26.25 -11.12
CA ARG A 47 -2.23 -25.73 -11.91
C ARG A 47 -2.61 -24.47 -12.67
N GLU A 48 -3.79 -24.42 -13.27
CA GLU A 48 -4.30 -23.25 -13.97
C GLU A 48 -4.54 -22.08 -13.02
N GLU A 49 -5.16 -22.31 -11.87
CA GLU A 49 -5.37 -21.29 -10.83
C GLU A 49 -4.05 -20.74 -10.31
N THR A 50 -3.08 -21.60 -10.04
CA THR A 50 -1.75 -21.19 -9.59
C THR A 50 -1.05 -20.35 -10.66
N LYS A 51 -1.09 -20.77 -11.93
CA LYS A 51 -0.55 -19.99 -13.06
C LYS A 51 -1.27 -18.65 -13.23
N LYS A 52 -2.60 -18.61 -13.05
CA LYS A 52 -3.41 -17.40 -13.14
C LYS A 52 -3.04 -16.42 -12.03
N LYS A 53 -3.00 -16.87 -10.77
CA LYS A 53 -2.56 -16.05 -9.61
C LYS A 53 -1.16 -15.49 -9.82
N ALA A 54 -0.20 -16.32 -10.22
CA ALA A 54 1.16 -15.88 -10.50
C ALA A 54 1.23 -14.84 -11.65
N ARG A 55 0.38 -14.99 -12.68
CA ARG A 55 0.29 -14.01 -13.78
C ARG A 55 -0.31 -12.69 -13.30
N GLU A 56 -1.37 -12.72 -12.51
CA GLU A 56 -2.00 -11.54 -11.92
C GLU A 56 -1.05 -10.80 -10.98
N GLU A 57 -0.32 -11.51 -10.12
CA GLU A 57 0.70 -10.96 -9.24
C GLU A 57 1.86 -10.31 -10.02
N ARG A 58 2.34 -10.98 -11.08
CA ARG A 58 3.37 -10.42 -11.97
C ARG A 58 2.87 -9.16 -12.69
N GLN A 59 1.64 -9.16 -13.20
CA GLN A 59 1.05 -8.00 -13.86
C GLN A 59 0.86 -6.84 -12.89
N LYS A 60 0.36 -7.09 -11.67
CA LYS A 60 0.19 -6.09 -10.62
C LYS A 60 1.54 -5.49 -10.23
N SER A 61 2.55 -6.34 -10.02
CA SER A 61 3.92 -5.91 -9.70
C SER A 61 4.53 -5.07 -10.81
N GLN A 62 4.39 -5.50 -12.07
CA GLN A 62 4.88 -4.75 -13.23
C GLN A 62 4.20 -3.38 -13.35
N ARG A 63 2.88 -3.33 -13.18
CA ARG A 63 2.12 -2.08 -13.24
C ARG A 63 2.55 -1.11 -12.14
N ASN A 64 2.67 -1.61 -10.91
CA ASN A 64 3.15 -0.83 -9.77
C ASN A 64 4.55 -0.25 -10.01
N LEU A 65 5.47 -1.04 -10.58
CA LEU A 65 6.82 -0.58 -10.93
C LEU A 65 6.78 0.53 -12.00
N THR A 66 5.97 0.34 -13.05
CA THR A 66 5.82 1.35 -14.11
C THR A 66 5.20 2.65 -13.58
N ASP A 67 4.19 2.56 -12.73
CA ASP A 67 3.52 3.75 -12.19
C ASP A 67 4.42 4.49 -11.18
N LYS A 68 5.19 3.77 -10.35
CA LYS A 68 6.23 4.39 -9.51
C LYS A 68 7.31 5.08 -10.34
N SER A 69 7.75 4.47 -11.44
CA SER A 69 8.74 5.07 -12.34
C SER A 69 8.21 6.38 -12.95
N LYS A 70 6.93 6.44 -13.33
CA LYS A 70 6.31 7.69 -13.81
C LYS A 70 6.24 8.76 -12.73
N LEU A 71 5.89 8.38 -11.49
CA LEU A 71 5.88 9.32 -10.36
C LEU A 71 7.29 9.87 -10.09
N GLN A 72 8.31 9.02 -10.15
CA GLN A 72 9.70 9.44 -10.00
C GLN A 72 10.12 10.40 -11.12
N GLN A 73 9.85 10.08 -12.38
CA GLN A 73 10.17 10.96 -13.52
C GLN A 73 9.50 12.34 -13.40
N ARG A 74 8.24 12.37 -12.95
CA ARG A 74 7.54 13.64 -12.69
C ARG A 74 8.21 14.44 -11.58
N LEU A 75 8.61 13.79 -10.48
CA LEU A 75 9.34 14.46 -9.39
C LEU A 75 10.68 15.03 -9.89
N ASP A 76 11.43 14.23 -10.65
CA ASP A 76 12.73 14.62 -11.20
C ASP A 76 12.61 15.85 -12.11
N ALA A 77 11.54 15.95 -12.91
CA ALA A 77 11.27 17.12 -13.75
C ALA A 77 10.98 18.40 -12.94
N LEU A 78 10.35 18.28 -11.77
CA LEU A 78 10.02 19.42 -10.91
C LEU A 78 11.25 20.08 -10.27
N TYR A 79 12.38 19.37 -10.15
CA TYR A 79 13.59 19.91 -9.51
C TYR A 79 14.07 21.23 -10.13
N SER A 80 13.87 21.41 -11.43
CA SER A 80 14.21 22.64 -12.15
C SER A 80 13.43 23.87 -11.65
N SER A 81 12.30 23.67 -10.98
CA SER A 81 11.36 24.70 -10.53
C SER A 81 11.36 24.90 -9.02
N VAL A 82 12.31 24.29 -8.30
CA VAL A 82 12.45 24.42 -6.84
C VAL A 82 12.60 25.89 -6.43
N GLY A 83 11.84 26.30 -5.40
CA GLY A 83 11.82 27.68 -4.91
C GLY A 83 10.89 28.62 -5.67
N THR A 84 10.27 28.18 -6.76
CA THR A 84 9.24 28.96 -7.46
C THR A 84 7.84 28.67 -6.91
N GLN A 85 6.95 29.65 -6.99
CA GLN A 85 5.55 29.47 -6.56
C GLN A 85 4.86 28.36 -7.39
N GLN A 86 5.07 28.36 -8.72
CA GLN A 86 4.50 27.35 -9.60
C GLN A 86 5.02 25.94 -9.25
N GLY A 87 6.33 25.80 -9.02
CA GLY A 87 6.92 24.53 -8.58
C GLY A 87 6.32 24.03 -7.26
N GLY A 88 5.97 24.93 -6.33
CA GLY A 88 5.25 24.57 -5.11
C GLY A 88 3.87 23.96 -5.37
N TYR A 89 3.08 24.57 -6.26
CA TYR A 89 1.78 24.02 -6.67
C TYR A 89 1.91 22.70 -7.42
N ASP A 90 2.90 22.58 -8.30
CA ASP A 90 3.13 21.35 -9.07
C ASP A 90 3.61 20.21 -8.18
N PHE A 91 4.48 20.49 -7.20
CA PHE A 91 4.89 19.53 -6.18
C PHE A 91 3.71 19.09 -5.30
N GLN A 92 2.84 20.02 -4.92
CA GLN A 92 1.62 19.70 -4.19
C GLN A 92 0.69 18.77 -4.99
N ASN A 93 0.46 19.06 -6.26
CA ASN A 93 -0.32 18.19 -7.14
C ASN A 93 0.32 16.80 -7.27
N TRP A 94 1.63 16.74 -7.48
CA TRP A 94 2.38 15.49 -7.54
C TRP A 94 2.28 14.69 -6.24
N PHE A 95 2.37 15.34 -5.08
CA PHE A 95 2.30 14.68 -3.78
C PHE A 95 0.92 14.06 -3.52
N TYR A 96 -0.17 14.72 -3.93
CA TYR A 96 -1.49 14.11 -3.81
C TYR A 96 -1.71 12.97 -4.80
N ASP A 97 -1.15 13.05 -6.00
CA ASP A 97 -1.18 11.92 -6.94
C ASP A 97 -0.40 10.71 -6.39
N LEU A 98 0.69 10.95 -5.65
CA LEU A 98 1.45 9.92 -4.92
C LEU A 98 0.60 9.26 -3.83
N LEU A 99 -0.16 10.05 -3.07
CA LEU A 99 -1.05 9.54 -2.02
C LEU A 99 -2.22 8.74 -2.62
N ASP A 100 -2.79 9.21 -3.72
CA ASP A 100 -3.85 8.52 -4.46
C ASP A 100 -3.32 7.18 -5.02
N PHE A 101 -2.08 7.14 -5.54
CA PHE A 101 -1.42 5.90 -5.94
C PHE A 101 -1.22 4.92 -4.77
N CYS A 102 -0.96 5.43 -3.57
CA CYS A 102 -0.86 4.61 -2.36
C CYS A 102 -2.23 4.21 -1.78
N GLU A 103 -3.35 4.62 -2.42
CA GLU A 103 -4.71 4.45 -1.91
C GLU A 103 -4.90 4.99 -0.48
N MET A 104 -4.13 6.03 -0.12
CA MET A 104 -4.20 6.64 1.20
C MET A 104 -5.35 7.63 1.27
N GLN A 105 -6.16 7.53 2.34
CA GLN A 105 -7.23 8.49 2.59
C GLN A 105 -6.62 9.88 2.80
N ASN A 106 -6.92 10.79 1.88
CA ASN A 106 -6.35 12.13 1.88
C ASN A 106 -7.40 13.20 1.55
N ARG A 107 -7.07 14.44 1.88
CA ARG A 107 -7.81 15.64 1.50
C ARG A 107 -6.83 16.61 0.86
N ARG A 108 -7.08 16.92 -0.41
CA ARG A 108 -6.38 17.95 -1.19
C ARG A 108 -6.51 19.36 -0.53
N PRO A 109 -5.72 20.36 -0.95
CA PRO A 109 -5.61 21.65 -0.28
C PRO A 109 -6.95 22.32 -0.02
N TYR A 110 -7.09 22.96 1.14
CA TYR A 110 -8.34 23.60 1.54
C TYR A 110 -8.10 24.79 2.49
N VAL A 111 -9.10 25.65 2.59
CA VAL A 111 -9.12 26.76 3.55
C VAL A 111 -9.97 26.36 4.75
N SER A 112 -9.44 26.56 5.97
CA SER A 112 -10.14 26.30 7.22
C SER A 112 -9.94 27.50 8.15
N ALA A 113 -11.04 28.12 8.59
CA ALA A 113 -11.01 29.32 9.45
C ALA A 113 -10.08 30.44 8.93
N GLY A 114 -10.08 30.66 7.61
CA GLY A 114 -9.23 31.67 6.96
C GLY A 114 -7.75 31.28 6.79
N ARG A 115 -7.32 30.11 7.28
CA ARG A 115 -5.96 29.59 7.10
C ARG A 115 -5.89 28.57 5.97
N GLN A 116 -4.88 28.69 5.11
CA GLN A 116 -4.60 27.70 4.07
C GLN A 116 -3.87 26.48 4.66
N ILE A 117 -4.38 25.30 4.31
CA ILE A 117 -3.79 24.01 4.64
C ILE A 117 -3.49 23.29 3.33
N ASP A 118 -2.24 22.86 3.14
CA ASP A 118 -1.83 22.15 1.92
C ASP A 118 -2.53 20.80 1.80
N GLY A 119 -2.96 20.24 2.92
CA GLY A 119 -4.12 19.35 3.02
C GLY A 119 -3.97 18.40 4.19
N ALA A 120 -4.49 17.18 4.07
CA ALA A 120 -4.46 16.22 5.17
C ALA A 120 -4.38 14.77 4.69
N ILE A 121 -3.80 13.91 5.52
CA ILE A 121 -3.75 12.45 5.34
C ILE A 121 -4.42 11.83 6.56
N THR A 122 -5.19 10.76 6.39
CA THR A 122 -5.65 9.91 7.48
C THR A 122 -5.02 8.53 7.32
N PHE A 123 -4.31 8.10 8.34
CA PHE A 123 -3.62 6.81 8.36
C PHE A 123 -3.68 6.24 9.78
N ASP A 124 -4.07 4.97 9.88
CA ASP A 124 -4.15 4.24 11.15
C ASP A 124 -4.92 5.01 12.25
N GLY A 125 -6.13 5.47 11.90
CA GLY A 125 -7.02 6.22 12.79
C GLY A 125 -6.52 7.62 13.20
N THR A 126 -5.40 8.08 12.65
CA THR A 126 -4.78 9.38 12.99
C THR A 126 -4.84 10.30 11.78
N THR A 127 -5.27 11.54 11.98
CA THR A 127 -5.26 12.56 10.93
C THR A 127 -4.00 13.43 11.05
N TYR A 128 -3.29 13.57 9.95
CA TYR A 128 -2.10 14.39 9.79
C TYR A 128 -2.41 15.58 8.90
N LEU A 129 -2.25 16.80 9.41
CA LEU A 129 -2.18 17.98 8.55
C LEU A 129 -0.87 17.97 7.79
N VAL A 130 -0.94 18.17 6.48
CA VAL A 130 0.25 18.17 5.62
C VAL A 130 0.66 19.61 5.32
N GLU A 131 1.96 19.86 5.41
CA GLU A 131 2.63 21.06 4.89
C GLU A 131 3.74 20.62 3.92
N LEU A 132 3.77 21.22 2.72
CA LEU A 132 4.74 20.89 1.69
C LEU A 132 5.71 22.05 1.47
N LYS A 133 7.01 21.77 1.54
CA LYS A 133 8.08 22.75 1.35
C LYS A 133 8.90 22.38 0.12
N PHE A 134 8.65 23.13 -0.96
CA PHE A 134 9.36 22.99 -2.24
C PHE A 134 10.30 24.19 -2.49
N THR A 135 11.18 24.45 -1.53
CA THR A 135 12.11 25.59 -1.51
C THR A 135 13.54 25.15 -1.69
N ALA A 136 14.40 26.02 -2.23
CA ALA A 136 15.83 25.71 -2.38
C ALA A 136 16.55 25.65 -1.02
N SER A 137 16.16 26.50 -0.08
CA SER A 137 16.69 26.51 1.29
C SER A 137 16.02 25.46 2.17
N GLN A 138 16.75 25.00 3.18
CA GLN A 138 16.22 24.16 4.25
C GLN A 138 15.06 24.86 4.98
N SER A 139 14.11 24.08 5.47
CA SER A 139 13.02 24.58 6.32
C SER A 139 13.55 25.00 7.70
N GLY A 140 13.03 26.12 8.19
CA GLY A 140 13.43 26.76 9.44
C GLY A 140 12.44 26.53 10.58
N ALA A 141 12.78 27.04 11.76
CA ALA A 141 11.90 26.97 12.94
C ALA A 141 10.53 27.61 12.69
N THR A 142 10.48 28.71 11.93
CA THR A 142 9.23 29.41 11.57
C THR A 142 8.27 28.53 10.78
N ASP A 143 8.78 27.62 9.94
CA ASP A 143 7.95 26.67 9.20
C ASP A 143 7.30 25.66 10.15
N ILE A 144 8.08 25.19 11.15
CA ILE A 144 7.60 24.28 12.19
C ILE A 144 6.54 24.94 13.06
N ASP A 145 6.79 26.17 13.52
CA ASP A 145 5.85 26.91 14.35
C ASP A 145 4.54 27.19 13.62
N SER A 146 4.63 27.52 12.33
CA SER A 146 3.45 27.69 11.46
C SER A 146 2.61 26.41 11.44
N LEU A 147 3.20 25.25 11.13
CA LEU A 147 2.49 23.97 11.11
C LEU A 147 1.97 23.58 12.51
N ARG A 148 2.76 23.77 13.56
CA ARG A 148 2.38 23.48 14.95
C ARG A 148 1.12 24.24 15.34
N SER A 149 1.06 25.54 15.04
CA SER A 149 -0.15 26.34 15.26
C SER A 149 -1.35 25.80 14.49
N LYS A 150 -1.18 25.25 13.27
CA LYS A 150 -2.30 24.61 12.54
C LYS A 150 -2.79 23.34 13.21
N VAL A 151 -1.89 22.55 13.78
CA VAL A 151 -2.20 21.28 14.45
C VAL A 151 -2.87 21.52 15.79
N ASP A 152 -2.34 22.45 16.60
CA ASP A 152 -2.87 22.77 17.93
C ASP A 152 -4.29 23.36 17.88
N ASP A 153 -4.68 23.97 16.76
CA ASP A 153 -6.03 24.49 16.51
C ASP A 153 -7.06 23.39 16.09
N LYS A 154 -6.69 22.10 16.08
CA LYS A 154 -7.55 20.98 15.67
C LYS A 154 -7.93 20.06 16.83
N ALA A 155 -8.76 19.07 16.51
CA ALA A 155 -9.22 18.07 17.47
C ALA A 155 -8.03 17.34 18.12
N ASP A 156 -8.22 16.93 19.37
CA ASP A 156 -7.29 16.07 20.09
C ASP A 156 -6.92 14.85 19.23
N ASN A 157 -5.63 14.48 19.22
CA ASN A 157 -5.03 13.43 18.37
C ASN A 157 -4.79 13.81 16.88
N THR A 158 -4.94 15.08 16.50
CA THR A 158 -4.42 15.56 15.20
C THR A 158 -2.90 15.72 15.28
N MET A 159 -2.18 15.25 14.25
CA MET A 159 -0.74 15.42 14.09
C MET A 159 -0.41 16.25 12.85
N GLY A 160 0.87 16.59 12.67
CA GLY A 160 1.39 17.25 11.48
C GLY A 160 2.39 16.36 10.74
N ILE A 161 2.40 16.45 9.42
CA ILE A 161 3.46 15.93 8.56
C ILE A 161 4.00 17.12 7.77
N MET A 162 5.30 17.38 7.88
CA MET A 162 5.99 18.30 6.97
C MET A 162 6.85 17.49 6.00
N VAL A 163 6.75 17.82 4.71
CA VAL A 163 7.61 17.24 3.67
C VAL A 163 8.43 18.35 3.04
N SER A 164 9.76 18.29 3.14
CA SER A 164 10.67 19.31 2.62
C SER A 164 11.68 18.73 1.63
N ILE A 165 11.72 19.25 0.40
CA ILE A 165 12.65 18.76 -0.62
C ILE A 165 14.12 19.07 -0.29
N SER A 166 14.35 20.18 0.43
CA SER A 166 15.70 20.59 0.87
C SER A 166 16.01 20.19 2.32
N GLY A 167 15.11 19.44 2.97
CA GLY A 167 15.28 19.02 4.36
C GLY A 167 15.15 20.17 5.36
N TYR A 168 15.79 20.02 6.52
CA TYR A 168 15.56 20.84 7.70
C TYR A 168 16.87 21.33 8.31
N SER A 169 16.84 22.55 8.85
CA SER A 169 17.89 23.02 9.74
C SER A 169 17.89 22.24 11.06
N SER A 170 19.04 22.18 11.75
CA SER A 170 19.13 21.57 13.09
C SER A 170 18.17 22.23 14.09
N VAL A 171 17.98 23.55 13.96
CA VAL A 171 17.02 24.32 14.77
C VAL A 171 15.59 23.87 14.49
N ALA A 172 15.21 23.67 13.23
CA ALA A 172 13.87 23.18 12.87
C ALA A 172 13.60 21.77 13.42
N ILE A 173 14.58 20.86 13.32
CA ILE A 173 14.45 19.51 13.89
C ILE A 173 14.26 19.60 15.40
N SER A 174 15.12 20.36 16.10
CA SER A 174 15.00 20.55 17.55
C SER A 174 13.68 21.18 17.96
N GLN A 175 13.13 22.09 17.14
CA GLN A 175 11.86 22.77 17.39
C GLN A 175 10.65 21.84 17.15
N ALA A 176 10.76 20.89 16.22
CA ALA A 176 9.72 19.89 15.98
C ALA A 176 9.72 18.78 17.05
N SER A 177 10.91 18.43 17.54
CA SER A 177 11.14 17.45 18.62
C SER A 177 10.79 17.99 20.01
N GLY A 178 10.78 17.09 21.01
CA GLY A 178 10.68 17.45 22.43
C GLY A 178 9.35 17.05 23.09
N ARG A 179 8.85 17.90 24.01
CA ARG A 179 7.61 17.59 24.75
C ARG A 179 6.40 17.66 23.81
N LYS A 180 5.73 16.53 23.61
CA LYS A 180 4.61 16.34 22.67
C LYS A 180 5.03 16.56 21.22
N THR A 181 5.78 15.61 20.68
CA THR A 181 6.17 15.55 19.26
C THR A 181 4.97 15.20 18.40
N THR A 182 4.18 16.21 18.05
CA THR A 182 2.97 16.10 17.22
C THR A 182 3.26 16.29 15.74
N ILE A 183 4.49 16.67 15.37
CA ILE A 183 4.92 16.88 13.99
C ILE A 183 5.91 15.78 13.62
N LEU A 184 5.71 15.18 12.45
CA LEU A 184 6.62 14.24 11.81
C LEU A 184 7.28 14.90 10.61
N LEU A 185 8.59 14.74 10.48
CA LEU A 185 9.38 15.35 9.42
C LEU A 185 9.81 14.32 8.38
N PHE A 186 9.54 14.62 7.12
CA PHE A 186 9.99 13.85 5.96
C PHE A 186 10.73 14.77 5.00
N ASP A 187 11.69 14.21 4.27
CA ASP A 187 12.48 14.94 3.29
C ASP A 187 12.58 14.17 1.96
N PHE A 188 13.41 14.64 1.04
CA PHE A 188 13.60 13.97 -0.25
C PHE A 188 14.05 12.51 -0.09
N SER A 189 14.90 12.18 0.90
CA SER A 189 15.45 10.84 1.09
C SER A 189 14.35 9.81 1.40
N HIS A 190 13.34 10.24 2.14
CA HIS A 190 12.13 9.48 2.43
C HIS A 190 11.31 9.20 1.17
N LEU A 191 11.10 10.21 0.33
CA LEU A 191 10.37 10.07 -0.93
C LEU A 191 11.09 9.10 -1.88
N TYR A 192 12.42 9.21 -2.03
CA TYR A 192 13.18 8.29 -2.87
C TYR A 192 13.18 6.86 -2.32
N LEU A 193 13.22 6.68 -1.00
CA LEU A 193 13.09 5.35 -0.40
C LEU A 193 11.74 4.70 -0.76
N PHE A 194 10.65 5.47 -0.76
CA PHE A 194 9.35 4.99 -1.23
C PHE A 194 9.34 4.67 -2.74
N LEU A 195 9.87 5.59 -3.55
CA LEU A 195 9.86 5.47 -5.02
C LEU A 195 10.71 4.29 -5.50
N SER A 196 11.84 4.01 -4.84
CA SER A 196 12.67 2.83 -5.09
C SER A 196 11.98 1.50 -4.74
N GLY A 197 10.87 1.54 -3.99
CA GLY A 197 10.15 0.35 -3.55
C GLY A 197 10.74 -0.34 -2.33
N ALA A 198 11.76 0.24 -1.69
CA ALA A 198 12.37 -0.31 -0.48
C ALA A 198 11.42 -0.28 0.73
N LEU A 199 10.53 0.72 0.82
CA LEU A 199 9.55 0.83 1.90
C LEU A 199 8.22 1.42 1.40
N SER A 200 7.08 0.98 1.95
CA SER A 200 5.79 1.60 1.67
C SER A 200 5.64 2.94 2.41
N LEU A 201 4.79 3.84 1.92
CA LEU A 201 4.57 5.14 2.57
C LEU A 201 3.92 4.99 3.95
N GLY A 202 2.99 4.04 4.10
CA GLY A 202 2.37 3.70 5.38
C GLY A 202 3.37 3.15 6.41
N ASP A 203 4.28 2.27 5.99
CA ASP A 203 5.34 1.76 6.88
C ASP A 203 6.27 2.89 7.31
N MET A 204 6.58 3.81 6.40
CA MET A 204 7.40 4.99 6.67
C MET A 204 6.78 5.87 7.75
N ILE A 205 5.50 6.24 7.58
CA ILE A 205 4.74 7.02 8.56
C ILE A 205 4.71 6.30 9.90
N SER A 206 4.45 4.99 9.90
CA SER A 206 4.44 4.17 11.12
C SER A 206 5.78 4.18 11.85
N ARG A 207 6.90 4.05 11.11
CA ARG A 207 8.25 4.05 11.71
C ARG A 207 8.62 5.40 12.29
N VAL A 208 8.40 6.48 11.56
CA VAL A 208 8.70 7.84 12.04
C VAL A 208 7.79 8.20 13.23
N ARG A 209 6.50 7.86 13.18
CA ARG A 209 5.57 8.04 14.30
C ARG A 209 6.01 7.26 15.54
N ARG A 210 6.37 5.98 15.36
CA ARG A 210 6.85 5.13 16.46
C ARG A 210 8.12 5.71 17.08
N HIS A 211 9.06 6.15 16.24
CA HIS A 211 10.28 6.82 16.70
C HIS A 211 9.96 8.07 17.52
N ALA A 212 9.17 9.00 16.97
CA ALA A 212 8.74 10.21 17.67
C ALA A 212 8.05 9.91 19.00
N SER A 213 7.24 8.85 19.06
CA SER A 213 6.56 8.42 20.29
C SER A 213 7.51 7.84 21.35
N GLN A 214 8.62 7.22 20.92
CA GLN A 214 9.57 6.54 21.81
C GLN A 214 10.72 7.45 22.26
N THR A 215 11.18 8.35 21.39
CA THR A 215 12.38 9.19 21.62
C THR A 215 12.05 10.66 21.82
N GLY A 216 10.86 11.10 21.38
CA GLY A 216 10.52 12.52 21.26
C GLY A 216 11.13 13.20 20.03
N GLU A 217 11.80 12.47 19.14
CA GLU A 217 12.43 13.04 17.95
C GLU A 217 11.49 13.02 16.74
N ALA A 218 11.26 14.19 16.13
CA ALA A 218 10.33 14.36 15.01
C ALA A 218 10.85 13.81 13.68
N PHE A 219 12.16 13.59 13.57
CA PHE A 219 12.84 13.19 12.35
C PHE A 219 13.63 11.91 12.58
N LEU A 220 13.32 10.87 11.82
CA LEU A 220 14.11 9.65 11.74
C LEU A 220 14.71 9.57 10.33
N PRO A 221 16.04 9.68 10.15
CA PRO A 221 16.64 9.62 8.82
C PRO A 221 16.29 8.32 8.08
N ALA A 222 16.01 8.40 6.77
CA ALA A 222 15.60 7.25 5.97
C ALA A 222 16.61 6.07 6.02
N GLY A 223 17.91 6.38 6.13
CA GLY A 223 18.97 5.36 6.28
C GLY A 223 18.95 4.60 7.60
N GLN A 224 18.22 5.07 8.61
CA GLN A 224 18.09 4.42 9.92
C GLN A 224 16.84 3.55 10.05
N PHE A 225 16.08 3.35 8.96
CA PHE A 225 14.92 2.47 8.99
C PHE A 225 15.29 0.99 9.12
N GLY A 226 16.53 0.59 8.81
CA GLY A 226 17.00 -0.81 8.85
C GLY A 226 17.43 -1.34 10.22
N GLY A 227 16.84 -0.85 11.31
CA GLY A 227 17.06 -1.36 12.67
C GLY A 227 16.26 -2.62 12.99
#